data_AF-A0A261CKB4-F1
#
_entry.id   AF-A0A261CKB4-F1
#
_cell.length_a   1.000
_cell.length_b   1.000
_cell.length_c   1.000
_cell.angle_alpha   90.00
_cell.angle_beta   90.00
_cell.angle_gamma   90.00
#
_symmetry.space_group_name_H-M   'P 1'
#
loop_
_entity.id
_entity.type
_entity.pdbx_description
1 polymer ?
#
loop_
_entity_poly.entity_id
_entity_poly.type
_entity_poly.pdbx_seq_one_letter_code
_entity_poly.pdbx_strand_id
1 'polypeptide(L)'
;MNKRLANESYEFLTGIVTHSFDIQFVLGIVGLAFNIPHFIISIQKAMRLSSTDILIIGIAKCDLTYHYFNQLALWITEILTDNAVWISFWLAIYLVLIRLLLLKLCIKSTFLFKPSVGYLLFLMTMLVCLIVTFKENRGKELEEHPTSPWVPFSGCSGFPANYSEDKFIVRIHSTNDNTNLNSFYITFLAVSQTIVSVIYPFLALTLFIEIRNSARRIMHINLSGSLDRTRSSKMILYLTASYIVSSVPRSVIWVLHVFVQSISPESFLGMFIAYGTIITSAFFCLNATLQCVICFILSSRYRETTRSLLRMKKHNRI
;
A
#
# COMPACT_ATOMS: atom_id res chain seq x y z
N MET A 1 11.10 27.55 20.42
CA MET A 1 11.80 26.62 19.50
C MET A 1 12.74 27.43 18.63
N ASN A 2 14.02 27.10 18.58
CA ASN A 2 15.06 27.91 17.93
C ASN A 2 14.84 27.92 16.40
N LYS A 3 14.69 29.09 15.77
CA LYS A 3 14.40 29.23 14.33
C LYS A 3 15.40 28.48 13.45
N ARG A 4 16.66 28.41 13.89
CA ARG A 4 17.73 27.67 13.20
C ARG A 4 17.48 26.16 13.18
N LEU A 5 17.10 25.57 14.31
CA LEU A 5 16.75 24.14 14.41
C LEU A 5 15.51 23.81 13.57
N ALA A 6 14.52 24.70 13.53
CA ALA A 6 13.34 24.52 12.68
C ALA A 6 13.70 24.54 11.19
N ASN A 7 14.61 25.43 10.77
CA ASN A 7 15.04 25.52 9.37
C ASN A 7 15.90 24.33 8.94
N GLU A 8 16.85 23.89 9.80
CA GLU A 8 17.66 22.69 9.55
C GLU A 8 16.79 21.42 9.50
N SER A 9 15.78 21.32 10.37
CA SER A 9 14.81 20.20 10.35
C SER A 9 13.96 20.22 9.07
N TYR A 10 13.55 21.41 8.62
CA TYR A 10 12.78 21.62 7.40
C TYR A 10 13.57 21.22 6.15
N GLU A 11 14.81 21.68 6.03
CA GLU A 11 15.70 21.32 4.91
C GLU A 11 16.01 19.81 4.89
N PHE A 12 16.22 19.21 6.07
CA PHE A 12 16.42 17.77 6.17
C PHE A 12 15.18 16.97 5.73
N LEU A 13 13.99 17.36 6.20
CA LEU A 13 12.73 16.71 5.82
C LEU A 13 12.45 16.86 4.33
N THR A 14 12.57 18.06 3.78
CA THR A 14 12.36 18.33 2.34
C THR A 14 13.38 17.59 1.47
N GLY A 15 14.63 17.45 1.92
CA GLY A 15 15.65 16.61 1.29
C GLY A 15 15.28 15.13 1.27
N ILE A 16 14.79 14.56 2.38
CA ILE A 16 14.31 13.18 2.43
C ILE A 16 13.11 12.98 1.50
N VAL A 17 12.20 13.96 1.44
CA VAL A 17 10.96 13.88 0.67
C VAL A 17 11.22 13.85 -0.83
N THR A 18 12.07 14.76 -1.33
CA THR A 18 12.44 14.77 -2.75
C THR A 18 13.03 13.42 -3.17
N HIS A 19 13.92 12.86 -2.35
CA HIS A 19 14.46 11.52 -2.57
C HIS A 19 13.41 10.42 -2.42
N SER A 20 12.46 10.55 -1.48
CA SER A 20 11.38 9.58 -1.29
C SER A 20 10.44 9.52 -2.50
N PHE A 21 10.18 10.64 -3.16
CA PHE A 21 9.39 10.66 -4.39
C PHE A 21 10.11 9.97 -5.54
N ASP A 22 11.40 10.24 -5.72
CA ASP A 22 12.21 9.58 -6.76
C ASP A 22 12.34 8.07 -6.48
N ILE A 23 12.54 7.69 -5.22
CA ILE A 23 12.51 6.30 -4.76
C ILE A 23 11.14 5.69 -5.04
N GLN A 24 10.03 6.35 -4.69
CA GLN A 24 8.68 5.84 -4.93
C GLN A 24 8.40 5.65 -6.43
N PHE A 25 8.91 6.54 -7.28
CA PHE A 25 8.82 6.41 -8.72
C PHE A 25 9.61 5.20 -9.25
N VAL A 26 10.88 5.06 -8.85
CA VAL A 26 11.72 3.90 -9.21
C VAL A 26 11.10 2.60 -8.70
N LEU A 27 10.60 2.59 -7.46
CA LEU A 27 9.90 1.46 -6.88
C LEU A 27 8.56 1.18 -7.54
N GLY A 28 7.87 2.19 -8.08
CA GLY A 28 6.68 2.02 -8.90
C GLY A 28 7.00 1.30 -10.20
N ILE A 29 8.11 1.66 -10.86
CA ILE A 29 8.59 0.99 -12.08
C ILE A 29 9.03 -0.45 -11.79
N VAL A 30 9.84 -0.64 -10.75
CA VAL A 30 10.31 -1.95 -10.31
C VAL A 30 9.13 -2.81 -9.84
N GLY A 31 8.23 -2.22 -9.06
CA GLY A 31 6.99 -2.82 -8.60
C GLY A 31 6.11 -3.25 -9.76
N LEU A 32 5.94 -2.43 -10.81
CA LEU A 32 5.30 -2.83 -12.05
C LEU A 32 6.02 -4.02 -12.69
N ALA A 33 7.33 -3.94 -12.89
CA ALA A 33 8.09 -5.01 -13.57
C ALA A 33 7.97 -6.37 -12.85
N PHE A 34 7.95 -6.37 -11.51
CA PHE A 34 7.82 -7.60 -10.71
C PHE A 34 6.37 -8.02 -10.42
N ASN A 35 5.45 -7.06 -10.31
CA ASN A 35 4.03 -7.33 -10.06
C ASN A 35 3.28 -7.64 -11.35
N ILE A 36 3.68 -7.16 -12.53
CA ILE A 36 3.05 -7.51 -13.82
C ILE A 36 3.02 -9.03 -14.02
N PRO A 37 4.14 -9.79 -13.86
CA PRO A 37 4.10 -11.25 -13.91
C PRO A 37 3.22 -11.87 -12.81
N HIS A 38 3.30 -11.40 -11.56
CA HIS A 38 2.48 -11.91 -10.43
C HIS A 38 0.97 -11.61 -10.62
N PHE A 39 0.63 -10.48 -11.22
CA PHE A 39 -0.71 -10.00 -11.53
C PHE A 39 -1.27 -10.75 -12.74
N ILE A 40 -0.46 -10.97 -13.79
CA ILE A 40 -0.79 -11.85 -14.93
C ILE A 40 -0.98 -13.31 -14.48
N ILE A 41 -0.19 -13.80 -13.51
CA ILE A 41 -0.36 -15.11 -12.86
C ILE A 41 -1.70 -15.20 -12.12
N SER A 42 -2.10 -14.12 -11.45
CA SER A 42 -3.30 -14.09 -10.58
C SER A 42 -4.59 -13.69 -11.31
N ILE A 43 -4.50 -13.23 -12.57
CA ILE A 43 -5.60 -12.63 -13.37
C ILE A 43 -5.79 -13.32 -14.74
N GLN A 44 -5.70 -14.65 -14.80
CA GLN A 44 -6.55 -15.32 -15.79
C GLN A 44 -7.98 -15.24 -15.21
N LYS A 45 -8.85 -14.23 -15.43
CA LYS A 45 -9.33 -13.65 -16.70
C LYS A 45 -10.05 -12.28 -16.47
N ALA A 46 -9.52 -11.35 -15.68
CA ALA A 46 -10.26 -10.13 -15.30
C ALA A 46 -9.42 -8.84 -15.18
N MET A 47 -9.46 -8.06 -16.26
CA MET A 47 -9.14 -6.63 -16.42
C MET A 47 -7.69 -6.14 -16.20
N ARG A 48 -7.21 -5.47 -17.25
CA ARG A 48 -5.95 -4.73 -17.38
C ARG A 48 -6.11 -3.37 -16.69
N LEU A 49 -5.30 -3.06 -15.67
CA LEU A 49 -4.92 -1.69 -15.37
C LEU A 49 -3.57 -1.42 -16.05
N SER A 50 -3.52 -0.31 -16.77
CA SER A 50 -2.57 -0.04 -17.84
C SER A 50 -1.35 0.72 -17.32
N SER A 51 -0.18 0.43 -17.89
CA SER A 51 1.08 1.18 -17.69
C SER A 51 0.99 2.66 -18.07
N THR A 52 -0.11 3.10 -18.69
CA THR A 52 -0.45 4.49 -18.96
C THR A 52 -0.62 5.32 -17.69
N ASP A 53 -1.11 4.75 -16.58
CA ASP A 53 -1.46 5.54 -15.39
C ASP A 53 -0.20 6.04 -14.64
N ILE A 54 0.89 5.27 -14.68
CA ILE A 54 2.20 5.64 -14.10
C ILE A 54 2.99 6.57 -15.03
N LEU A 55 2.80 6.46 -16.35
CA LEU A 55 3.35 7.41 -17.33
C LEU A 55 2.65 8.78 -17.24
N ILE A 56 1.34 8.81 -16.97
CA ILE A 56 0.58 10.05 -16.75
C ILE A 56 1.05 10.77 -15.47
N ILE A 57 1.37 10.05 -14.40
CA ILE A 57 1.96 10.63 -13.17
C ILE A 57 3.35 11.24 -13.42
N GLY A 58 4.16 10.64 -14.29
CA GLY A 58 5.49 11.16 -14.66
C GLY A 58 5.43 12.39 -15.57
N ILE A 59 4.44 12.48 -16.46
CA ILE A 59 4.22 13.60 -17.38
C ILE A 59 3.55 14.79 -16.65
N ALA A 60 2.64 14.54 -15.70
CA ALA A 60 1.92 15.56 -14.93
C ALA A 60 2.79 16.37 -13.94
N LYS A 61 4.05 15.99 -13.71
CA LYS A 61 5.00 16.73 -12.85
C LYS A 61 5.57 17.97 -13.55
N CYS A 62 5.58 18.01 -14.90
CA CYS A 62 6.02 19.18 -15.66
C CYS A 62 4.85 20.02 -16.20
N ASP A 63 3.69 19.40 -16.48
CA ASP A 63 2.51 20.10 -16.99
C ASP A 63 1.33 20.04 -16.01
N LEU A 64 1.22 21.08 -15.17
CA LEU A 64 -0.09 21.61 -14.75
C LEU A 64 -0.71 20.97 -13.49
N THR A 65 -0.04 21.01 -12.33
CA THR A 65 -0.50 20.39 -11.06
C THR A 65 -1.88 20.83 -10.55
N TYR A 66 -2.50 21.88 -11.09
CA TYR A 66 -3.75 22.46 -10.55
C TYR A 66 -4.94 22.51 -11.52
N HIS A 67 -4.82 21.92 -12.71
CA HIS A 67 -5.95 21.77 -13.62
C HIS A 67 -7.01 20.81 -13.08
N TYR A 68 -8.26 21.04 -13.46
CA TYR A 68 -9.42 20.22 -13.08
C TYR A 68 -9.20 18.71 -13.31
N PHE A 69 -8.79 18.30 -14.52
CA PHE A 69 -8.58 16.88 -14.82
C PHE A 69 -7.46 16.25 -14.01
N ASN A 70 -6.39 16.99 -13.73
CA ASN A 70 -5.27 16.52 -12.93
C ASN A 70 -5.69 16.37 -11.46
N GLN A 71 -6.42 17.35 -10.92
CA GLN A 71 -6.96 17.29 -9.56
C GLN A 71 -7.96 16.14 -9.39
N LEU A 72 -8.83 15.92 -10.39
CA LEU A 72 -9.74 14.76 -10.41
C LEU A 72 -8.96 13.44 -10.47
N ALA A 73 -7.94 13.33 -11.32
CA ALA A 73 -7.12 12.13 -11.44
C ALA A 73 -6.33 11.83 -10.15
N LEU A 74 -5.76 12.86 -9.51
CA LEU A 74 -5.09 12.75 -8.22
C LEU A 74 -6.04 12.24 -7.14
N TRP A 75 -7.25 12.83 -7.07
CA TRP A 75 -8.25 12.43 -6.08
C TRP A 75 -8.72 10.98 -6.28
N ILE A 76 -8.98 10.57 -7.53
CA ILE A 76 -9.32 9.17 -7.86
C ILE A 76 -8.15 8.24 -7.48
N THR A 77 -6.93 8.62 -7.78
CA THR A 77 -5.72 7.82 -7.51
C THR A 77 -5.51 7.65 -6.01
N GLU A 78 -5.71 8.69 -5.21
CA GLU A 78 -5.62 8.64 -3.75
C GLU A 78 -6.66 7.66 -3.19
N ILE A 79 -7.91 7.78 -3.61
CA ILE A 79 -9.00 6.87 -3.23
C ILE A 79 -8.65 5.41 -3.57
N LEU A 80 -8.20 5.15 -4.80
CA LEU A 80 -7.86 3.79 -5.24
C LEU A 80 -6.68 3.23 -4.46
N THR A 81 -5.66 4.05 -4.22
CA THR A 81 -4.44 3.65 -3.50
C THR A 81 -4.77 3.29 -2.06
N ASP A 82 -5.51 4.13 -1.34
CA ASP A 82 -5.86 3.86 0.05
C ASP A 82 -6.73 2.62 0.22
N ASN A 83 -7.70 2.42 -0.69
CA ASN A 83 -8.49 1.20 -0.71
C ASN A 83 -7.62 -0.03 -1.00
N ALA A 84 -6.75 0.03 -2.02
CA ALA A 84 -5.88 -1.09 -2.38
C ALA A 84 -4.95 -1.48 -1.23
N VAL A 85 -4.37 -0.52 -0.52
CA VAL A 85 -3.54 -0.76 0.66
C VAL A 85 -4.35 -1.44 1.76
N TRP A 86 -5.53 -0.91 2.09
CA TRP A 86 -6.39 -1.47 3.13
C TRP A 86 -6.78 -2.91 2.83
N ILE A 87 -7.25 -3.17 1.62
CA ILE A 87 -7.65 -4.52 1.18
C ILE A 87 -6.46 -5.48 1.25
N SER A 88 -5.29 -5.06 0.76
CA SER A 88 -4.09 -5.90 0.74
C SER A 88 -3.69 -6.37 2.14
N PHE A 89 -3.75 -5.48 3.14
CA PHE A 89 -3.43 -5.81 4.53
C PHE A 89 -4.44 -6.80 5.14
N TRP A 90 -5.74 -6.62 4.92
CA TRP A 90 -6.74 -7.57 5.39
C TRP A 90 -6.65 -8.95 4.72
N LEU A 91 -6.41 -8.98 3.41
CA LEU A 91 -6.17 -10.22 2.68
C LEU A 91 -4.96 -10.98 3.22
N ALA A 92 -3.90 -10.28 3.65
CA ALA A 92 -2.74 -10.90 4.27
C ALA A 92 -3.10 -11.62 5.58
N ILE A 93 -3.93 -11.00 6.43
CA ILE A 93 -4.45 -11.64 7.65
C ILE A 93 -5.27 -12.87 7.31
N TYR A 94 -6.21 -12.77 6.35
CA TYR A 94 -7.04 -13.92 5.97
C TYR A 94 -6.19 -15.07 5.44
N LEU A 95 -5.18 -14.78 4.63
CA LEU A 95 -4.27 -15.80 4.08
C LEU A 95 -3.52 -16.55 5.20
N VAL A 96 -2.97 -15.82 6.17
CA VAL A 96 -2.25 -16.42 7.30
C VAL A 96 -3.21 -17.20 8.20
N LEU A 97 -4.38 -16.63 8.50
CA LEU A 97 -5.38 -17.28 9.33
C LEU A 97 -5.90 -18.57 8.71
N ILE A 98 -6.27 -18.55 7.43
CA ILE A 98 -6.71 -19.76 6.70
C ILE A 98 -5.59 -20.81 6.74
N ARG A 99 -4.34 -20.44 6.45
CA ARG A 99 -3.20 -21.38 6.53
C ARG A 99 -3.02 -21.97 7.92
N LEU A 100 -3.18 -21.16 8.96
CA LEU A 100 -3.10 -21.61 10.35
C LEU A 100 -4.22 -22.61 10.68
N LEU A 101 -5.46 -22.29 10.31
CA LEU A 101 -6.63 -23.17 10.53
C LEU A 101 -6.47 -24.50 9.81
N LEU A 102 -6.01 -24.46 8.55
CA LEU A 102 -5.74 -25.66 7.76
C LEU A 102 -4.66 -26.55 8.39
N LEU A 103 -3.63 -25.95 9.00
CA LEU A 103 -2.52 -26.68 9.59
C LEU A 103 -2.82 -27.21 11.00
N LYS A 104 -3.53 -26.43 11.84
CA LYS A 104 -3.73 -26.73 13.26
C LYS A 104 -4.97 -27.57 13.54
N LEU A 105 -6.06 -27.32 12.83
CA LEU A 105 -7.36 -27.91 13.17
C LEU A 105 -7.68 -29.20 12.40
N CYS A 106 -6.78 -29.66 11.51
CA CYS A 106 -7.01 -30.82 10.63
C CYS A 106 -8.45 -30.85 10.06
N ILE A 107 -9.02 -29.67 9.79
CA ILE A 107 -10.42 -29.58 9.42
C ILE A 107 -10.52 -30.26 8.06
N LYS A 108 -11.21 -31.40 8.00
CA LYS A 108 -11.67 -32.04 6.75
C LYS A 108 -12.64 -31.15 5.95
N SER A 109 -12.67 -29.86 6.23
CA SER A 109 -13.49 -28.89 5.53
C SER A 109 -12.89 -28.66 4.15
N THR A 110 -13.35 -29.48 3.22
CA THR A 110 -13.19 -29.29 1.77
C THR A 110 -13.65 -27.90 1.32
N PHE A 111 -14.38 -27.16 2.16
CA PHE A 111 -14.83 -25.80 1.92
C PHE A 111 -13.71 -24.75 2.04
N LEU A 112 -12.85 -24.79 3.06
CA LEU A 112 -11.78 -23.79 3.25
C LEU A 112 -10.67 -23.83 2.19
N PHE A 113 -10.55 -24.95 1.48
CA PHE A 113 -9.63 -25.09 0.34
C PHE A 113 -10.19 -24.49 -0.95
N LYS A 114 -11.48 -24.13 -1.01
CA LYS A 114 -12.09 -23.62 -2.24
C LYS A 114 -11.62 -22.19 -2.52
N PRO A 115 -11.18 -21.88 -3.75
CA PRO A 115 -10.86 -20.51 -4.16
C PRO A 115 -12.01 -19.53 -3.91
N SER A 116 -13.27 -20.01 -3.94
CA SER A 116 -14.47 -19.22 -3.67
C SER A 116 -14.46 -18.53 -2.30
N VAL A 117 -13.84 -19.13 -1.27
CA VAL A 117 -13.74 -18.50 0.05
C VAL A 117 -12.84 -17.26 -0.02
N GLY A 118 -11.74 -17.34 -0.77
CA GLY A 118 -10.87 -16.19 -1.00
C GLY A 118 -11.57 -15.06 -1.75
N TYR A 119 -12.31 -15.38 -2.81
CA TYR A 119 -13.11 -14.39 -3.56
C TYR A 119 -14.21 -13.76 -2.71
N LEU A 120 -14.89 -14.54 -1.88
CA LEU A 120 -15.91 -14.03 -0.96
C LEU A 120 -15.30 -13.05 0.04
N LEU A 121 -14.19 -13.41 0.68
CA LEU A 121 -13.50 -12.52 1.62
C LEU A 121 -13.04 -11.22 0.93
N PHE A 122 -12.46 -11.32 -0.26
CA PHE A 122 -12.10 -10.14 -1.05
C PHE A 122 -13.30 -9.24 -1.35
N LEU A 123 -14.42 -9.79 -1.80
CA LEU A 123 -15.62 -9.03 -2.13
C LEU A 123 -16.20 -8.32 -0.90
N MET A 124 -16.23 -9.00 0.25
CA MET A 124 -16.69 -8.42 1.52
C MET A 124 -15.80 -7.25 1.96
N THR A 125 -14.47 -7.42 1.87
CA THR A 125 -13.47 -6.38 2.18
C THR A 125 -13.62 -5.19 1.23
N MET A 126 -13.75 -5.43 -0.08
CA MET A 126 -14.02 -4.39 -1.07
C MET A 126 -15.29 -3.59 -0.74
N LEU A 127 -16.38 -4.27 -0.37
CA LEU A 127 -17.65 -3.63 -0.06
C LEU A 127 -17.55 -2.72 1.17
N VAL A 128 -16.88 -3.16 2.23
CA VAL A 128 -16.63 -2.32 3.42
C VAL A 128 -15.80 -1.08 3.05
N CYS A 129 -14.75 -1.26 2.25
CA CYS A 129 -13.91 -0.17 1.73
C CYS A 129 -14.72 0.88 0.96
N LEU A 130 -15.59 0.44 0.06
CA LEU A 130 -16.43 1.32 -0.75
C LEU A 130 -17.41 2.13 0.10
N ILE A 131 -18.03 1.51 1.11
CA ILE A 131 -18.96 2.20 2.04
C ILE A 131 -18.23 3.31 2.80
N VAL A 132 -17.05 3.00 3.34
CA VAL A 132 -16.25 3.96 4.12
C VAL A 132 -15.78 5.11 3.23
N THR A 133 -15.28 4.80 2.03
CA THR A 133 -14.84 5.79 1.03
C THR A 133 -16.00 6.68 0.58
N PHE A 134 -17.18 6.11 0.30
CA PHE A 134 -18.35 6.87 -0.11
C PHE A 134 -18.78 7.88 0.97
N LYS A 135 -18.78 7.46 2.23
CA LYS A 135 -19.12 8.34 3.35
C LYS A 135 -18.14 9.51 3.49
N GLU A 136 -16.85 9.27 3.29
CA GLU A 136 -15.81 10.30 3.36
C GLU A 136 -15.88 11.30 2.20
N ASN A 137 -16.25 10.85 1.00
CA ASN A 137 -16.31 11.71 -0.19
C ASN A 137 -17.68 12.38 -0.38
N ARG A 138 -18.64 12.12 0.52
CA ARG A 138 -19.95 12.76 0.48
C ARG A 138 -19.81 14.24 0.84
N GLY A 139 -20.23 15.13 -0.06
CA GLY A 139 -20.17 16.58 0.14
C GLY A 139 -18.78 17.20 -0.12
N LYS A 140 -17.87 16.44 -0.75
CA LYS A 140 -16.64 16.98 -1.34
C LYS A 140 -16.89 17.30 -2.80
N GLU A 141 -16.49 18.49 -3.23
CA GLU A 141 -16.63 18.94 -4.61
C GLU A 141 -15.34 19.61 -5.07
N LEU A 142 -15.08 19.52 -6.38
CA LEU A 142 -13.99 20.25 -7.02
C LEU A 142 -14.49 21.66 -7.34
N GLU A 143 -13.93 22.64 -6.64
CA GLU A 143 -14.25 24.05 -6.81
C GLU A 143 -13.02 24.81 -7.30
N GLU A 144 -13.24 25.89 -8.04
CA GLU A 144 -12.19 26.86 -8.37
C GLU A 144 -11.77 27.59 -7.09
N HIS A 145 -10.47 27.80 -6.92
CA HIS A 145 -9.90 28.43 -5.74
C HIS A 145 -10.24 29.94 -5.75
N PRO A 146 -11.05 30.44 -4.79
CA PRO A 146 -11.71 31.74 -4.95
C PRO A 146 -10.79 32.97 -4.79
N THR A 147 -9.56 32.80 -4.30
CA THR A 147 -8.70 33.93 -3.88
C THR A 147 -7.35 34.00 -4.58
N SER A 148 -6.99 33.02 -5.42
CA SER A 148 -5.73 33.09 -6.17
C SER A 148 -5.72 32.13 -7.36
N PRO A 149 -5.51 32.64 -8.59
CA PRO A 149 -5.18 31.79 -9.72
C PRO A 149 -3.80 31.14 -9.50
N TRP A 150 -3.56 30.03 -10.17
CA TRP A 150 -2.25 29.43 -10.25
C TRP A 150 -1.31 30.33 -11.06
N VAL A 151 -0.12 30.55 -10.52
CA VAL A 151 0.97 31.27 -11.20
C VAL A 151 2.23 30.41 -11.18
N PRO A 152 3.05 30.43 -12.25
CA PRO A 152 4.27 29.65 -12.31
C PRO A 152 5.26 30.13 -11.24
N PHE A 153 6.02 29.20 -10.67
CA PHE A 153 7.06 29.54 -9.71
C PHE A 153 8.16 30.37 -10.40
N SER A 154 8.84 31.25 -9.64
CA SER A 154 9.82 32.21 -10.19
C SER A 154 11.02 31.58 -10.91
N GLY A 155 11.25 30.28 -10.74
CA GLY A 155 12.28 29.50 -11.45
C GLY A 155 11.84 28.85 -12.78
N CYS A 156 10.57 28.97 -13.18
CA CYS A 156 10.06 28.35 -14.41
C CYS A 156 10.27 29.25 -15.63
N SER A 157 11.29 28.95 -16.45
CA SER A 157 11.48 29.60 -17.76
C SER A 157 10.55 28.99 -18.81
N GLY A 158 9.85 29.82 -19.59
CA GLY A 158 8.99 29.37 -20.70
C GLY A 158 7.56 29.91 -20.66
N PHE A 159 7.15 30.53 -19.55
CA PHE A 159 5.87 31.21 -19.44
C PHE A 159 6.01 32.70 -19.79
N PRO A 160 5.00 33.32 -20.44
CA PRO A 160 4.98 34.75 -20.67
C PRO A 160 4.87 35.54 -19.35
N ALA A 161 5.24 36.82 -19.38
CA ALA A 161 5.09 37.70 -18.22
C ALA A 161 3.62 37.79 -17.79
N ASN A 162 3.35 37.73 -16.48
CA ASN A 162 2.01 37.73 -15.87
C ASN A 162 1.10 36.55 -16.28
N TYR A 163 1.68 35.39 -16.61
CA TYR A 163 0.90 34.18 -16.85
C TYR A 163 0.15 33.71 -15.60
N SER A 164 -1.14 33.40 -15.74
CA SER A 164 -1.97 32.85 -14.68
C SER A 164 -3.02 31.89 -15.24
N GLU A 165 -3.41 30.89 -14.46
CA GLU A 165 -4.48 29.94 -14.80
C GLU A 165 -5.39 29.65 -13.61
N ASP A 166 -6.58 29.12 -13.89
CA ASP A 166 -7.53 28.73 -12.85
C ASP A 166 -6.98 27.57 -12.02
N LYS A 167 -7.06 27.73 -10.70
CA LYS A 167 -6.58 26.76 -9.73
C LYS A 167 -7.76 25.99 -9.16
N PHE A 168 -7.80 24.68 -9.32
CA PHE A 168 -8.86 23.85 -8.74
C PHE A 168 -8.41 23.20 -7.44
N ILE A 169 -9.32 23.13 -6.46
CA ILE A 169 -9.11 22.45 -5.17
C ILE A 169 -10.35 21.62 -4.79
N VAL A 170 -10.14 20.55 -4.03
CA VAL A 170 -11.26 19.80 -3.43
C VAL A 170 -11.70 20.53 -2.16
N ARG A 171 -12.94 21.01 -2.12
CA ARG A 171 -13.53 21.68 -0.95
C ARG A 171 -14.58 20.78 -0.30
N ILE A 172 -14.68 20.88 1.03
CA ILE A 172 -15.71 20.22 1.83
C ILE A 172 -16.83 21.23 2.08
N HIS A 173 -18.03 20.98 1.55
CA HIS A 173 -19.19 21.81 1.82
C HIS A 173 -19.77 21.41 3.19
N SER A 174 -19.30 22.05 4.26
CA SER A 174 -19.80 21.79 5.62
C SER A 174 -21.16 22.46 5.81
N THR A 175 -22.22 21.65 6.00
CA THR A 175 -23.55 22.16 6.40
C THR A 175 -23.72 22.23 7.91
N ASN A 176 -22.71 21.96 8.75
CA ASN A 176 -22.83 22.05 10.20
C ASN A 176 -21.50 22.42 10.87
N ASP A 177 -21.50 23.56 11.57
CA ASP A 177 -20.46 24.03 12.50
C ASP A 177 -20.33 23.13 13.75
N ASN A 178 -20.04 21.84 13.57
CA ASN A 178 -19.57 20.98 14.65
C ASN A 178 -18.07 20.76 14.47
N THR A 179 -17.30 21.74 14.93
CA THR A 179 -15.85 21.86 14.83
C THR A 179 -15.04 20.83 15.64
N ASN A 180 -15.64 19.74 16.13
CA ASN A 180 -14.92 18.69 16.85
C ASN A 180 -15.63 17.34 16.72
N LEU A 181 -15.25 16.55 15.70
CA LEU A 181 -15.38 15.10 15.71
C LEU A 181 -14.45 14.55 14.64
N ASN A 182 -13.28 14.09 15.11
CA ASN A 182 -12.36 13.20 14.41
C ASN A 182 -13.06 12.46 13.26
N SER A 183 -12.72 12.75 11.99
CA SER A 183 -13.48 12.19 10.85
C SER A 183 -13.61 10.68 11.05
N PHE A 184 -14.84 10.18 10.96
CA PHE A 184 -15.15 8.76 11.10
C PHE A 184 -14.20 7.92 10.23
N TYR A 185 -13.85 8.42 9.05
CA TYR A 185 -12.90 7.82 8.13
C TYR A 185 -11.49 7.69 8.72
N ILE A 186 -10.92 8.79 9.24
CA ILE A 186 -9.58 8.82 9.82
C ILE A 186 -9.53 7.87 11.04
N THR A 187 -10.55 7.93 11.89
CA THR A 187 -10.66 7.05 13.06
C THR A 187 -10.74 5.58 12.66
N PHE A 188 -11.57 5.27 11.66
CA PHE A 188 -11.72 3.92 11.13
C PHE A 188 -10.39 3.38 10.58
N LEU A 189 -9.67 4.18 9.81
CA LEU A 189 -8.37 3.80 9.24
C LEU A 189 -7.33 3.59 10.33
N ALA A 190 -7.23 4.50 11.31
CA ALA A 190 -6.29 4.38 12.41
C ALA A 190 -6.53 3.10 13.23
N VAL A 191 -7.78 2.83 13.60
CA VAL A 191 -8.15 1.63 14.35
C VAL A 191 -7.89 0.37 13.51
N SER A 192 -8.35 0.36 12.27
CA SER A 192 -8.22 -0.80 11.39
C SER A 192 -6.76 -1.15 11.12
N GLN A 193 -5.91 -0.17 10.80
CA GLN A 193 -4.49 -0.42 10.54
C GLN A 193 -3.74 -0.83 11.81
N THR A 194 -4.13 -0.31 12.98
CA THR A 194 -3.54 -0.73 14.26
C THR A 194 -3.90 -2.18 14.59
N ILE A 195 -5.15 -2.57 14.38
CA ILE A 195 -5.58 -3.97 14.52
C ILE A 195 -4.74 -4.85 13.61
N VAL A 196 -4.56 -4.43 12.36
CA VAL A 196 -3.88 -5.24 11.36
C VAL A 196 -2.36 -5.36 11.64
N SER A 197 -1.72 -4.27 12.05
CA SER A 197 -0.28 -4.24 12.37
C SER A 197 0.06 -5.11 13.60
N VAL A 198 -0.88 -5.30 14.52
CA VAL A 198 -0.70 -6.14 15.73
C VAL A 198 -1.11 -7.60 15.51
N ILE A 199 -2.26 -7.85 14.88
CA ILE A 199 -2.79 -9.20 14.70
C ILE A 199 -1.95 -10.01 13.71
N TYR A 200 -1.52 -9.40 12.61
CA TYR A 200 -0.81 -10.14 11.57
C TYR A 200 0.50 -10.78 12.07
N PRO A 201 1.41 -10.07 12.76
CA PRO A 201 2.63 -10.67 13.32
C PRO A 201 2.36 -11.83 14.27
N PHE A 202 1.33 -11.71 15.12
CA PHE A 202 0.97 -12.76 16.06
C PHE A 202 0.51 -14.04 15.35
N LEU A 203 -0.39 -13.91 14.37
CA LEU A 203 -0.86 -15.03 13.57
C LEU A 203 0.28 -15.66 12.75
N ALA A 204 1.14 -14.83 12.15
CA ALA A 204 2.23 -15.30 11.31
C ALA A 204 3.33 -15.99 12.13
N LEU A 205 3.63 -15.50 13.33
CA LEU A 205 4.56 -16.17 14.25
C LEU A 205 4.02 -17.53 14.70
N THR A 206 2.72 -17.60 15.04
CA THR A 206 2.07 -18.86 15.39
C THR A 206 2.14 -19.85 14.22
N LEU A 207 1.87 -19.39 13.00
CA LEU A 207 1.98 -20.21 11.79
C LEU A 207 3.42 -20.68 11.54
N PHE A 208 4.40 -19.80 11.73
CA PHE A 208 5.82 -20.12 11.61
C PHE A 208 6.22 -21.24 12.57
N ILE A 209 5.83 -21.13 13.85
CA ILE A 209 6.13 -22.13 14.88
C ILE A 209 5.52 -23.48 14.51
N GLU A 210 4.26 -23.50 14.07
CA GLU A 210 3.60 -24.76 13.72
C GLU A 210 4.24 -25.43 12.50
N ILE A 211 4.59 -24.67 11.46
CA ILE A 211 5.31 -25.23 10.30
C ILE A 211 6.69 -25.75 10.70
N ARG A 212 7.40 -25.03 11.58
CA ARG A 212 8.73 -25.46 12.05
C ARG A 212 8.66 -26.72 12.90
N ASN A 213 7.65 -26.84 13.77
CA ASN A 213 7.40 -28.05 14.54
C ASN A 213 7.01 -29.21 13.63
N SER A 214 6.15 -28.96 12.65
CA SER A 214 5.77 -29.92 11.62
C SER A 214 6.96 -30.40 10.77
N ALA A 215 7.94 -29.53 10.48
CA ALA A 215 9.17 -29.90 9.79
C ALA A 215 10.05 -30.83 10.62
N ARG A 216 10.19 -30.54 11.93
CA ARG A 216 10.97 -31.36 12.87
C ARG A 216 10.37 -32.76 13.02
N ARG A 217 9.03 -32.86 13.15
CA ARG A 217 8.32 -34.16 13.29
C ARG A 217 8.59 -35.14 12.15
N ILE A 218 8.76 -34.66 10.92
CA ILE A 218 8.98 -35.52 9.75
C ILE A 218 10.44 -35.64 9.32
N MET A 219 11.38 -34.99 10.01
CA MET A 219 12.78 -34.91 9.59
C MET A 219 13.44 -36.28 9.42
N HIS A 220 13.18 -37.19 10.35
CA HIS A 220 13.74 -38.55 10.32
C HIS A 220 13.03 -39.48 9.31
N ILE A 221 11.80 -39.13 8.89
CA ILE A 221 10.99 -39.97 7.99
C ILE A 221 11.14 -39.51 6.54
N ASN A 222 11.08 -38.19 6.32
CA ASN A 222 11.14 -37.58 5.00
C ASN A 222 11.96 -36.28 5.07
N LEU A 223 13.26 -36.42 4.83
CA LEU A 223 14.20 -35.30 4.82
C LEU A 223 13.82 -34.24 3.78
N SER A 224 13.44 -34.65 2.57
CA SER A 224 13.06 -33.72 1.49
C SER A 224 11.83 -32.86 1.88
N GLY A 225 10.78 -33.49 2.42
CA GLY A 225 9.58 -32.80 2.90
C GLY A 225 9.87 -31.89 4.11
N SER A 226 10.79 -32.28 4.99
CA SER A 226 11.22 -31.44 6.12
C SER A 226 11.95 -30.17 5.67
N LEU A 227 12.84 -30.30 4.67
CA LEU A 227 13.55 -29.18 4.06
C LEU A 227 12.60 -28.21 3.37
N ASP A 228 11.60 -28.72 2.65
CA ASP A 228 10.58 -27.89 2.00
C ASP A 228 9.73 -27.11 3.02
N ARG A 229 9.30 -27.75 4.11
CA ARG A 229 8.60 -27.07 5.22
C ARG A 229 9.46 -26.01 5.88
N THR A 230 10.75 -26.29 6.08
CA THR A 230 11.71 -25.32 6.63
C THR A 230 11.91 -24.13 5.70
N ARG A 231 11.93 -24.35 4.38
CA ARG A 231 12.01 -23.26 3.39
C ARG A 231 10.74 -22.42 3.40
N SER A 232 9.57 -23.06 3.51
CA SER A 232 8.27 -22.41 3.66
C SER A 232 8.16 -21.59 4.95
N SER A 233 8.65 -22.09 6.09
CA SER A 233 8.67 -21.31 7.34
C SER A 233 9.58 -20.09 7.24
N LYS A 234 10.77 -20.22 6.62
CA LYS A 234 11.65 -19.07 6.35
C LYS A 234 10.98 -18.04 5.45
N MET A 235 10.28 -18.48 4.40
CA MET A 235 9.50 -17.60 3.53
C MET A 235 8.48 -16.79 4.31
N ILE A 236 7.69 -17.44 5.19
CA ILE A 236 6.70 -16.76 6.03
C ILE A 236 7.36 -15.74 6.97
N LEU A 237 8.51 -16.09 7.55
CA LEU A 237 9.26 -15.19 8.42
C LEU A 237 9.70 -13.92 7.67
N TYR A 238 10.28 -14.05 6.47
CA TYR A 238 10.72 -12.90 5.67
C TYR A 238 9.54 -12.04 5.20
N LEU A 239 8.44 -12.65 4.76
CA LEU A 239 7.21 -11.93 4.41
C LEU A 239 6.62 -11.18 5.61
N THR A 240 6.74 -11.75 6.81
CA THR A 240 6.25 -11.11 8.03
C THR A 240 7.12 -9.93 8.42
N ALA A 241 8.44 -10.05 8.30
CA ALA A 241 9.35 -8.94 8.53
C ALA A 241 9.07 -7.77 7.57
N SER A 242 8.90 -8.03 6.27
CA SER A 242 8.58 -6.96 5.30
C SER A 242 7.22 -6.33 5.58
N TYR A 243 6.24 -7.15 5.98
CA TYR A 243 4.91 -6.67 6.36
C TYR A 243 4.93 -5.72 7.55
N ILE A 244 5.69 -6.03 8.60
CA ILE A 244 5.82 -5.20 9.80
C ILE A 244 6.44 -3.84 9.44
N VAL A 245 7.52 -3.86 8.65
CA VAL A 245 8.21 -2.64 8.19
C VAL A 245 7.28 -1.72 7.40
N SER A 246 6.31 -2.27 6.67
CA SER A 246 5.31 -1.48 5.95
C SER A 246 4.11 -1.05 6.80
N SER A 247 3.54 -1.97 7.58
CA SER A 247 2.27 -1.74 8.28
C SER A 247 2.40 -0.90 9.54
N VAL A 248 3.47 -1.06 10.33
CA VAL A 248 3.63 -0.35 11.60
C VAL A 248 3.81 1.16 11.39
N PRO A 249 4.73 1.64 10.53
CA PRO A 249 4.88 3.08 10.30
C PRO A 249 3.59 3.73 9.79
N ARG A 250 2.85 3.03 8.92
CA ARG A 250 1.56 3.52 8.41
C ARG A 250 0.52 3.66 9.53
N SER A 251 0.38 2.64 10.38
CA SER A 251 -0.51 2.67 11.54
C SER A 251 -0.20 3.85 12.47
N VAL A 252 1.08 4.14 12.74
CA VAL A 252 1.49 5.28 13.56
C VAL A 252 1.04 6.61 12.93
N ILE A 253 1.23 6.81 11.63
CA ILE A 253 0.80 8.03 10.93
C ILE A 253 -0.71 8.25 11.03
N TRP A 254 -1.52 7.21 10.82
CA TRP A 254 -2.98 7.33 10.94
C TRP A 254 -3.45 7.61 12.38
N VAL A 255 -2.79 7.02 13.37
CA VAL A 255 -3.06 7.33 14.78
C VAL A 255 -2.69 8.78 15.11
N LEU A 256 -1.59 9.30 14.57
CA LEU A 256 -1.23 10.71 14.74
C LEU A 256 -2.26 11.65 14.08
N HIS A 257 -2.78 11.30 12.89
CA HIS A 257 -3.86 12.06 12.24
C HIS A 257 -5.16 12.13 13.08
N VAL A 258 -5.41 11.14 13.94
CA VAL A 258 -6.54 11.17 14.88
C VAL A 258 -6.32 12.22 15.98
N PHE A 259 -5.10 12.30 16.52
CA PHE A 259 -4.81 13.16 17.68
C PHE A 259 -4.38 14.58 17.31
N VAL A 260 -3.91 14.80 16.08
CA VAL A 260 -3.24 16.04 15.65
C VAL A 260 -4.02 16.65 14.48
N GLN A 261 -5.19 17.21 14.76
CA GLN A 261 -6.09 17.76 13.72
C GLN A 261 -6.06 19.28 13.59
N SER A 262 -5.45 19.99 14.54
CA SER A 262 -5.54 21.45 14.67
C SER A 262 -4.19 22.18 14.74
N ILE A 263 -3.10 21.55 14.27
CA ILE A 263 -1.79 22.22 14.23
C ILE A 263 -1.57 22.82 12.83
N SER A 264 -0.94 24.00 12.78
CA SER A 264 -0.56 24.64 11.53
C SER A 264 0.20 23.67 10.61
N PRO A 265 -0.10 23.66 9.29
CA PRO A 265 0.59 22.82 8.32
C PRO A 265 2.11 23.09 8.28
N GLU A 266 2.53 24.29 8.67
CA GLU A 266 3.93 24.73 8.80
C GLU A 266 4.66 24.19 10.04
N SER A 267 3.95 23.50 10.94
CA SER A 267 4.58 22.89 12.11
C SER A 267 5.37 21.64 11.73
N PHE A 268 6.42 21.35 12.50
CA PHE A 268 7.19 20.12 12.34
C PHE A 268 6.30 18.86 12.36
N LEU A 269 5.29 18.83 13.24
CA LEU A 269 4.38 17.68 13.35
C LEU A 269 3.43 17.58 12.16
N GLY A 270 2.92 18.72 11.65
CA GLY A 270 2.11 18.77 10.43
C GLY A 270 2.89 18.27 9.21
N MET A 271 4.14 18.73 9.04
CA MET A 271 5.03 18.24 7.99
C MET A 271 5.37 16.76 8.15
N PHE A 272 5.67 16.31 9.37
CA PHE A 272 5.97 14.90 9.64
C PHE A 272 4.80 13.99 9.26
N ILE A 273 3.56 14.40 9.58
CA ILE A 273 2.35 13.67 9.22
C ILE A 273 2.17 13.67 7.70
N ALA A 274 2.25 14.84 7.05
CA ALA A 274 2.09 14.99 5.60
C ALA A 274 3.14 14.21 4.79
N TYR A 275 4.40 14.23 5.20
CA TYR A 275 5.47 13.47 4.55
C TYR A 275 5.48 11.99 4.96
N GLY A 276 5.00 11.68 6.16
CA GLY A 276 4.85 10.32 6.64
C GLY A 276 3.87 9.49 5.80
N THR A 277 2.78 10.08 5.30
CA THR A 277 1.86 9.37 4.39
C THR A 277 2.55 8.96 3.08
N ILE A 278 3.41 9.82 2.53
CA ILE A 278 4.22 9.54 1.32
C ILE A 278 5.22 8.41 1.59
N ILE A 279 6.01 8.53 2.66
CA ILE A 279 7.02 7.53 3.03
C ILE A 279 6.39 6.16 3.30
N THR A 280 5.28 6.12 4.02
CA THR A 280 4.58 4.87 4.32
C THR A 280 3.97 4.22 3.08
N SER A 281 3.57 5.02 2.08
CA SER A 281 3.19 4.52 0.76
C SER A 281 4.37 3.87 0.03
N ALA A 282 5.55 4.48 0.06
CA ALA A 282 6.77 3.89 -0.49
C ALA A 282 7.13 2.55 0.18
N PHE A 283 7.01 2.45 1.52
CA PHE A 283 7.20 1.18 2.24
C PHE A 283 6.19 0.11 1.85
N PHE A 284 4.95 0.49 1.54
CA PHE A 284 3.96 -0.45 1.02
C PHE A 284 4.35 -0.99 -0.36
N CYS A 285 4.79 -0.11 -1.28
CA CYS A 285 5.29 -0.51 -2.60
C CYS A 285 6.51 -1.44 -2.49
N LEU A 286 7.43 -1.15 -1.57
CA LEU A 286 8.55 -2.04 -1.24
C LEU A 286 8.06 -3.41 -0.78
N ASN A 287 7.11 -3.46 0.16
CA ASN A 287 6.58 -4.72 0.68
C ASN A 287 5.92 -5.57 -0.42
N ALA A 288 5.13 -4.95 -1.31
CA ALA A 288 4.54 -5.66 -2.45
C ALA A 288 5.62 -6.26 -3.38
N THR A 289 6.66 -5.48 -3.68
CA THR A 289 7.79 -5.93 -4.51
C THR A 289 8.57 -7.06 -3.83
N LEU A 290 8.88 -6.90 -2.55
CA LEU A 290 9.58 -7.91 -1.74
C LEU A 290 8.76 -9.19 -1.65
N GLN A 291 7.44 -9.13 -1.55
CA GLN A 291 6.59 -10.31 -1.55
C GLN A 291 6.79 -11.14 -2.82
N CYS A 292 6.83 -10.50 -4.00
CA CYS A 292 7.10 -11.16 -5.26
C CYS A 292 8.50 -11.79 -5.30
N VAL A 293 9.53 -11.04 -4.90
CA VAL A 293 10.93 -11.50 -4.88
C VAL A 293 11.11 -12.68 -3.91
N ILE A 294 10.59 -12.57 -2.68
CA ILE A 294 10.66 -13.60 -1.65
C ILE A 294 9.94 -14.87 -2.13
N CYS A 295 8.74 -14.74 -2.71
CA CYS A 295 8.01 -15.87 -3.30
C CYS A 295 8.84 -16.54 -4.41
N PHE A 296 9.44 -15.77 -5.31
CA PHE A 296 10.26 -16.31 -6.39
C PHE A 296 11.50 -17.05 -5.89
N ILE A 297 12.21 -16.52 -4.90
CA ILE A 297 13.42 -17.15 -4.39
C ILE A 297 13.10 -18.43 -3.61
N LEU A 298 12.07 -18.42 -2.77
CA LEU A 298 11.83 -19.48 -1.77
C LEU A 298 10.77 -20.52 -2.16
N SER A 299 9.85 -20.21 -3.06
CA SER A 299 8.79 -21.14 -3.49
C SER A 299 9.13 -21.81 -4.83
N SER A 300 9.34 -23.14 -4.80
CA SER A 300 9.56 -23.95 -6.01
C SER A 300 8.36 -23.87 -6.96
N ARG A 301 7.14 -24.02 -6.42
CA ARG A 301 5.89 -23.93 -7.19
C ARG A 301 5.73 -22.57 -7.87
N TYR A 302 6.07 -21.48 -7.18
CA TYR A 302 5.98 -20.13 -7.76
C TYR A 302 6.91 -19.98 -8.97
N ARG A 303 8.15 -20.49 -8.88
CA ARG A 303 9.10 -20.47 -10.01
C ARG A 303 8.63 -21.32 -11.18
N GLU A 304 8.06 -22.49 -10.93
CA GLU A 304 7.54 -23.37 -11.96
C GLU A 304 6.40 -22.71 -12.74
N THR A 305 5.43 -22.11 -12.04
CA THR A 305 4.35 -21.34 -12.65
C THR A 305 4.90 -20.17 -13.48
N THR A 306 5.86 -19.41 -12.94
CA THR A 306 6.49 -18.28 -13.63
C THR A 306 7.18 -18.73 -14.92
N ARG A 307 7.97 -19.82 -14.89
CA ARG A 307 8.65 -20.37 -16.07
C ARG A 307 7.67 -20.87 -17.13
N SER A 308 6.59 -21.52 -16.70
CA SER A 308 5.52 -22.00 -17.58
C SER A 308 4.87 -20.84 -18.36
N LEU A 309 4.55 -19.75 -17.67
CA LEU A 309 3.93 -18.57 -18.28
C LEU A 309 4.88 -17.80 -19.19
N LEU A 310 6.16 -17.70 -18.82
CA LEU A 310 7.19 -17.08 -19.66
C LEU A 310 7.67 -17.99 -20.80
N ARG A 311 7.06 -19.18 -20.97
CA ARG A 311 7.45 -20.21 -21.97
C ARG A 311 8.93 -20.53 -21.97
N MET A 312 9.61 -20.37 -20.82
CA MET A 312 11.02 -20.72 -20.70
C MET A 312 11.12 -22.25 -20.65
N LYS A 313 11.57 -22.86 -21.76
CA LYS A 313 11.78 -24.31 -21.84
C LYS A 313 12.69 -24.77 -20.70
N LYS A 314 12.32 -25.87 -20.05
CA LYS A 314 13.18 -26.59 -19.12
C LYS A 314 14.42 -27.01 -19.92
N HIS A 315 15.58 -26.41 -19.63
CA HIS A 315 16.83 -26.96 -20.13
C HIS A 315 17.04 -28.28 -19.37
N ASN A 316 16.80 -29.40 -20.04
CA ASN A 316 17.09 -30.70 -19.49
C ASN A 316 18.61 -30.74 -19.27
N ARG A 317 19.04 -30.72 -18.00
CA ARG A 317 20.38 -31.18 -17.66
C ARG A 317 20.38 -32.68 -17.92
N ILE A 318 21.01 -33.05 -19.03
CA ILE A 318 21.54 -34.40 -19.27
C ILE A 318 22.73 -34.57 -18.32
#